data_AF-A0A7V9QDY8-F1
#
_entry.id   AF-A0A7V9QDY8-F1
#
_cell.length_a   1.000
_cell.length_b   1.000
_cell.length_c   1.000
_cell.angle_alpha   90.00
_cell.angle_beta   90.00
_cell.angle_gamma   90.00
#
_symmetry.space_group_name_H-M   'P 1'
#
loop_
_entity.id
_entity.type
_entity.pdbx_description
1 polymer ?
#
loop_
_entity_poly.entity_id
_entity_poly.type
_entity_poly.pdbx_seq_one_letter_code
_entity_poly.pdbx_strand_id
1 'polypeptide(L)'
;MTTLREGSLGIREDVPEISLAEFARLFPLRSPRIGLLIGAGASVSSGIPSAWDMIWDFKRSVYATEQRLHPERAGPLADPAIRDAIQRYFDSQDGTPVQDADNEYSYYFKRALSDPDDRRLYVARMVRDKQPHYGYLCLGALLASGKIELVWTPNFDTMTEQAYALVSGGQIPPVIGRDTARHLRMLLRDRRFPVIVKLHGDFRVDPLQNTEEELSALDKVPGDEFVDFARSYGLVVVGYSGRDASVMDALDRGLRGNGIGAFPDGVYWCLREGDRRPQRAAVLLSAARAAKVRAAFVRIGDWDDFASALYKSCGLSHPKVDSELAEAQRHRTGYALHHSGKADPVLKLNAIPVLSYPDSCFRFKAAGVDSWTKLREVIDGKEVVAALWKGNVYAMGGRMEIQRLFEPHDMRDLQPSPITETDLRAADSRIIGLFYDALAGGLTARSGLKLAGSRRNRLLYLVTDHGLPPEITDMFAAAELVAGRDVVRHVRRSGYWMHEAVDFHLDYREGRLWFLIRPTVFLTADGADERWDDPSRPDVVREALVERRNSKSSALLSFWMKAIRHLTDDGTIRFPLGDETGFAFRLHNGLGTSFRRS
;
A
#
# COMPACT_ATOMS: atom_id res chain seq x y z
N MET A 1 -5.32 -45.35 -36.70
CA MET A 1 -6.48 -44.56 -36.23
C MET A 1 -7.10 -45.21 -35.01
N THR A 2 -6.53 -44.98 -33.82
CA THR A 2 -7.27 -45.10 -32.56
C THR A 2 -6.54 -44.24 -31.54
N THR A 3 -7.27 -43.30 -30.97
CA THR A 3 -6.87 -42.24 -30.05
C THR A 3 -6.42 -42.80 -28.71
N LEU A 4 -5.15 -42.64 -28.36
CA LEU A 4 -4.67 -42.80 -27.00
C LEU A 4 -4.93 -41.50 -26.24
N ARG A 5 -5.86 -41.60 -25.29
CA ARG A 5 -6.20 -40.55 -24.31
C ARG A 5 -4.95 -40.10 -23.56
N GLU A 6 -4.74 -38.80 -23.53
CA GLU A 6 -3.80 -38.14 -22.61
C GLU A 6 -4.19 -38.48 -21.16
N GLY A 7 -3.35 -39.29 -20.51
CA GLY A 7 -3.48 -39.61 -19.10
C GLY A 7 -3.19 -38.38 -18.25
N SER A 8 -4.20 -37.93 -17.51
CA SER A 8 -4.07 -37.08 -16.35
C SER A 8 -3.12 -37.71 -15.30
N LEU A 9 -1.86 -37.29 -15.25
CA LEU A 9 -1.07 -37.30 -14.01
C LEU A 9 -1.61 -36.12 -13.17
N GLY A 10 -2.26 -36.29 -12.03
CA GLY A 10 -2.01 -37.28 -10.99
C GLY A 10 -1.22 -36.59 -9.87
N ILE A 11 -1.96 -35.94 -8.95
CA ILE A 11 -1.53 -35.36 -7.67
C ILE A 11 -0.70 -34.05 -7.77
N ARG A 12 -1.39 -32.89 -7.75
CA ARG A 12 -0.74 -31.64 -7.32
C ARG A 12 -0.49 -31.74 -5.82
N GLU A 13 0.68 -32.21 -5.41
CA GLU A 13 1.15 -31.93 -4.04
C GLU A 13 1.08 -30.41 -3.84
N ASP A 14 0.38 -29.96 -2.80
CA ASP A 14 0.38 -28.56 -2.42
C ASP A 14 1.81 -28.19 -2.04
N VAL A 15 2.41 -27.28 -2.81
CA VAL A 15 3.78 -26.82 -2.56
C VAL A 15 3.76 -26.06 -1.24
N PRO A 16 4.55 -26.48 -0.24
CA PRO A 16 4.53 -25.85 1.07
C PRO A 16 5.00 -24.40 0.95
N GLU A 17 4.49 -23.58 1.87
CA GLU A 17 4.85 -22.18 2.01
C GLU A 17 5.45 -21.97 3.40
N ILE A 18 6.62 -21.34 3.45
CA ILE A 18 7.35 -21.05 4.68
C ILE A 18 7.54 -19.54 4.86
N SER A 19 7.69 -19.13 6.12
CA SER A 19 7.96 -17.72 6.43
C SER A 19 9.41 -17.34 6.16
N LEU A 20 9.68 -16.05 5.92
CA LEU A 20 11.04 -15.52 5.89
C LEU A 20 11.83 -15.87 7.14
N ALA A 21 11.23 -15.77 8.33
CA ALA A 21 11.90 -16.09 9.58
C ALA A 21 12.35 -17.56 9.65
N GLU A 22 11.53 -18.48 9.14
CA GLU A 22 11.90 -19.88 9.01
C GLU A 22 13.04 -20.09 8.03
N PHE A 23 12.93 -19.51 6.83
CA PHE A 23 13.98 -19.61 5.82
C PHE A 23 15.31 -19.00 6.30
N ALA A 24 15.26 -17.85 6.97
CA ALA A 24 16.43 -17.16 7.50
C ALA A 24 17.17 -17.99 8.57
N ARG A 25 16.48 -18.83 9.35
CA ARG A 25 17.12 -19.79 10.28
C ARG A 25 17.78 -20.96 9.54
N LEU A 26 17.23 -21.38 8.40
CA LEU A 26 17.77 -22.48 7.60
C LEU A 26 19.00 -22.06 6.78
N PHE A 27 19.03 -20.81 6.31
CA PHE A 27 20.04 -20.32 5.38
C PHE A 27 21.49 -20.47 5.89
N PRO A 28 21.85 -20.05 7.12
CA PRO A 28 23.22 -20.21 7.64
C PRO A 28 23.71 -21.66 7.71
N LEU A 29 22.81 -22.63 7.86
CA LEU A 29 23.13 -24.06 7.92
C LEU A 29 23.46 -24.66 6.55
N ARG A 30 23.04 -24.00 5.47
CA ARG A 30 23.18 -24.47 4.09
C ARG A 30 24.13 -23.62 3.26
N SER A 31 24.38 -22.40 3.70
CA SER A 31 25.44 -21.55 3.19
C SER A 31 26.80 -22.26 3.25
N PRO A 32 27.65 -22.17 2.21
CA PRO A 32 27.49 -21.40 0.98
C PRO A 32 26.82 -22.15 -0.18
N ARG A 33 26.29 -23.37 0.04
CA ARG A 33 25.72 -24.23 -1.01
C ARG A 33 24.34 -23.79 -1.49
N ILE A 34 23.98 -22.52 -1.31
CA ILE A 34 22.78 -21.93 -1.88
C ILE A 34 23.21 -20.79 -2.82
N GLY A 35 22.84 -20.92 -4.10
CA GLY A 35 22.92 -19.81 -5.06
C GLY A 35 21.63 -19.00 -5.06
N LEU A 36 21.73 -17.76 -5.53
CA LEU A 36 20.56 -16.90 -5.76
C LEU A 36 20.27 -16.75 -7.24
N LEU A 37 19.00 -16.68 -7.62
CA LEU A 37 18.54 -16.08 -8.87
C LEU A 37 17.77 -14.80 -8.54
N ILE A 38 18.34 -13.67 -8.94
CA ILE A 38 17.83 -12.33 -8.62
C ILE A 38 17.22 -11.71 -9.87
N GLY A 39 15.92 -11.49 -9.88
CA GLY A 39 15.20 -10.82 -10.98
C GLY A 39 15.03 -9.31 -10.78
N ALA A 40 14.38 -8.67 -11.75
CA ALA A 40 14.26 -7.21 -11.83
C ALA A 40 13.53 -6.59 -10.63
N GLY A 41 12.67 -7.36 -9.95
CA GLY A 41 11.97 -6.91 -8.75
C GLY A 41 12.89 -6.54 -7.58
N ALA A 42 14.12 -7.06 -7.55
CA ALA A 42 15.11 -6.70 -6.53
C ALA A 42 15.70 -5.29 -6.74
N SER A 43 15.73 -4.80 -7.98
CA SER A 43 16.32 -3.51 -8.34
C SER A 43 15.37 -2.32 -8.15
N VAL A 44 14.11 -2.56 -7.81
CA VAL A 44 13.08 -1.52 -7.62
C VAL A 44 13.45 -0.53 -6.52
N SER A 45 13.92 -0.99 -5.36
CA SER A 45 14.36 -0.11 -4.26
C SER A 45 15.60 0.73 -4.61
N SER A 46 16.37 0.28 -5.61
CA SER A 46 17.52 1.02 -6.17
C SER A 46 17.11 2.00 -7.28
N GLY A 47 15.80 2.21 -7.47
CA GLY A 47 15.24 3.16 -8.42
C GLY A 47 15.30 2.71 -9.88
N ILE A 48 15.44 1.40 -10.13
CA ILE A 48 15.32 0.79 -11.46
C ILE A 48 13.91 0.21 -11.59
N PRO A 49 13.13 0.58 -12.62
CA PRO A 49 11.77 0.08 -12.79
C PRO A 49 11.76 -1.44 -13.02
N SER A 50 10.74 -2.12 -12.51
CA SER A 50 10.51 -3.53 -12.82
C SER A 50 9.99 -3.70 -14.26
N ALA A 51 10.03 -4.92 -14.79
CA ALA A 51 9.43 -5.23 -16.09
C ALA A 51 7.93 -4.85 -16.15
N TRP A 52 7.22 -4.99 -15.03
CA TRP A 52 5.81 -4.60 -14.93
C TRP A 52 5.65 -3.07 -15.02
N ASP A 53 6.50 -2.30 -14.34
CA ASP A 53 6.49 -0.84 -14.42
C ASP A 53 6.80 -0.37 -15.85
N MET A 54 7.80 -1.00 -16.49
CA MET A 54 8.17 -0.71 -17.88
C MET A 54 7.03 -1.01 -18.86
N ILE A 55 6.33 -2.15 -18.72
CA ILE A 55 5.15 -2.48 -19.55
C ILE A 55 4.13 -1.35 -19.51
N TRP A 56 3.80 -0.87 -18.31
CA TRP A 56 2.79 0.19 -18.16
C TRP A 56 3.27 1.54 -18.67
N ASP A 57 4.55 1.86 -18.49
CA ASP A 57 5.14 3.06 -19.09
C ASP A 57 5.11 2.99 -20.63
N PHE A 58 5.43 1.84 -21.23
CA PHE A 58 5.33 1.63 -22.68
C PHE A 58 3.89 1.75 -23.17
N LYS A 59 2.96 1.07 -22.51
CA LYS A 59 1.52 1.16 -22.80
C LYS A 59 1.02 2.59 -22.74
N ARG A 60 1.37 3.34 -21.69
CA ARG A 60 0.99 4.75 -21.54
C ARG A 60 1.59 5.62 -22.63
N SER A 61 2.86 5.40 -22.97
CA SER A 61 3.54 6.15 -24.03
C SER A 61 2.85 5.93 -25.38
N VAL A 62 2.64 4.67 -25.76
CA VAL A 62 1.96 4.29 -27.01
C VAL A 62 0.53 4.84 -27.03
N TYR A 63 -0.23 4.66 -25.94
CA TYR A 63 -1.58 5.19 -25.79
C TYR A 63 -1.63 6.70 -25.97
N ALA A 64 -0.76 7.44 -25.27
CA ALA A 64 -0.73 8.90 -25.34
C ALA A 64 -0.43 9.38 -26.76
N THR A 65 0.56 8.77 -27.42
CA THR A 65 0.94 9.13 -28.80
C THR A 65 -0.17 8.81 -29.80
N GLU A 66 -0.76 7.61 -29.75
CA GLU A 66 -1.82 7.18 -30.66
C GLU A 66 -3.12 7.99 -30.46
N GLN A 67 -3.43 8.39 -29.22
CA GLN A 67 -4.57 9.26 -28.89
C GLN A 67 -4.29 10.76 -29.05
N ARG A 68 -3.08 11.15 -29.50
CA ARG A 68 -2.64 12.55 -29.64
C ARG A 68 -2.79 13.35 -28.34
N LEU A 69 -2.58 12.69 -27.21
CA LEU A 69 -2.59 13.28 -25.88
C LEU A 69 -1.18 13.74 -25.51
N HIS A 70 -1.10 14.84 -24.75
CA HIS A 70 0.13 15.17 -24.05
C HIS A 70 0.43 14.08 -23.00
N PRO A 71 1.69 13.62 -22.80
CA PRO A 71 2.01 12.51 -21.90
C PRO A 71 1.46 12.68 -20.46
N GLU A 72 1.43 13.91 -19.95
CA GLU A 72 0.88 14.21 -18.63
C GLU A 72 -0.65 14.05 -18.54
N ARG A 73 -1.36 14.12 -19.68
CA ARG A 73 -2.81 13.93 -19.75
C ARG A 73 -3.22 12.46 -19.78
N ALA A 74 -2.28 11.54 -19.96
CA ALA A 74 -2.53 10.11 -19.87
C ALA A 74 -2.72 9.60 -18.42
N GLY A 75 -2.53 10.49 -17.42
CA GLY A 75 -2.81 10.20 -16.02
C GLY A 75 -1.73 9.37 -15.30
N PRO A 76 -1.78 9.31 -13.96
CA PRO A 76 -0.82 8.56 -13.17
C PRO A 76 -1.12 7.05 -13.23
N LEU A 77 -0.10 6.24 -13.53
CA LEU A 77 -0.21 4.76 -13.58
C LEU A 77 -0.52 4.12 -12.21
N ALA A 78 -0.38 4.88 -11.12
CA ALA A 78 -0.81 4.46 -9.79
C ALA A 78 -2.35 4.31 -9.68
N ASP A 79 -3.12 5.00 -10.53
CA ASP A 79 -4.58 4.92 -10.54
C ASP A 79 -5.05 3.68 -11.33
N PRO A 80 -5.76 2.72 -10.70
CA PRO A 80 -6.33 1.57 -11.38
C PRO A 80 -7.25 1.95 -12.55
N ALA A 81 -8.05 3.01 -12.43
CA ALA A 81 -9.00 3.40 -13.47
C ALA A 81 -8.29 3.88 -14.75
N ILE A 82 -7.12 4.52 -14.60
CA ILE A 82 -6.26 4.91 -15.72
C ILE A 82 -5.66 3.68 -16.38
N ARG A 83 -5.13 2.74 -15.60
CA ARG A 83 -4.61 1.46 -16.12
C ARG A 83 -5.70 0.68 -16.87
N ASP A 84 -6.89 0.58 -16.31
CA ASP A 84 -8.03 -0.09 -16.95
C ASP A 84 -8.47 0.60 -18.24
N ALA A 85 -8.40 1.94 -18.33
CA ALA A 85 -8.69 2.67 -19.55
C ALA A 85 -7.66 2.42 -20.65
N ILE A 86 -6.38 2.43 -20.31
CA ILE A 86 -5.28 2.12 -21.22
C ILE A 86 -5.37 0.66 -21.67
N GLN A 87 -5.67 -0.27 -20.76
CA GLN A 87 -5.83 -1.69 -21.10
C GLN A 87 -6.99 -1.91 -22.06
N ARG A 88 -8.17 -1.36 -21.78
CA ARG A 88 -9.34 -1.45 -22.67
C ARG A 88 -9.08 -0.92 -24.07
N TYR A 89 -8.24 0.10 -24.19
CA TYR A 89 -7.82 0.60 -25.49
C TYR A 89 -7.03 -0.44 -26.28
N PHE A 90 -6.05 -1.09 -25.65
CA PHE A 90 -5.29 -2.15 -26.33
C PHE A 90 -6.16 -3.38 -26.59
N ASP A 91 -6.98 -3.81 -25.63
CA ASP A 91 -7.90 -4.94 -25.79
C ASP A 91 -8.88 -4.78 -26.96
N SER A 92 -9.15 -3.53 -27.38
CA SER A 92 -9.98 -3.23 -28.55
C SER A 92 -9.25 -3.35 -29.91
N GLN A 93 -7.94 -3.58 -29.89
CA GLN A 93 -7.11 -3.72 -31.07
C GLN A 93 -6.71 -5.17 -31.31
N ASP A 94 -6.83 -5.61 -32.55
CA ASP A 94 -6.41 -6.96 -32.96
C ASP A 94 -4.90 -7.16 -32.80
N GLY A 95 -4.51 -8.33 -32.28
CA GLY A 95 -3.11 -8.74 -32.17
C GLY A 95 -2.32 -8.09 -31.03
N THR A 96 -2.99 -7.41 -30.09
CA THR A 96 -2.35 -6.96 -28.84
C THR A 96 -2.43 -8.04 -27.77
N PRO A 97 -1.39 -8.20 -26.92
CA PRO A 97 -1.44 -9.12 -25.80
C PRO A 97 -2.46 -8.68 -24.74
N VAL A 98 -3.22 -9.64 -24.23
CA VAL A 98 -4.03 -9.44 -23.02
C VAL A 98 -3.13 -9.08 -21.83
N GLN A 99 -3.69 -8.38 -20.85
CA GLN A 99 -2.97 -8.08 -19.61
C GLN A 99 -2.44 -9.36 -18.98
N ASP A 100 -1.19 -9.30 -18.48
CA ASP A 100 -0.49 -10.42 -17.85
C ASP A 100 -0.16 -11.58 -18.81
N ALA A 101 -0.18 -11.38 -20.12
CA ALA A 101 0.38 -12.33 -21.07
C ALA A 101 1.91 -12.45 -20.94
N ASP A 102 2.47 -13.62 -21.27
CA ASP A 102 3.92 -13.85 -21.16
C ASP A 102 4.75 -12.98 -22.12
N ASN A 103 4.20 -12.69 -23.31
CA ASN A 103 4.84 -11.89 -24.35
C ASN A 103 4.61 -10.37 -24.21
N GLU A 104 3.91 -9.93 -23.16
CA GLU A 104 3.46 -8.55 -22.96
C GLU A 104 4.64 -7.56 -22.94
N TYR A 105 5.71 -7.89 -22.19
CA TYR A 105 6.92 -7.06 -22.12
C TYR A 105 7.55 -6.85 -23.50
N SER A 106 7.88 -7.95 -24.16
CA SER A 106 8.54 -7.97 -25.48
C SER A 106 7.72 -7.22 -26.53
N TYR A 107 6.40 -7.45 -26.55
CA TYR A 107 5.49 -6.80 -27.48
C TYR A 107 5.44 -5.28 -27.28
N TYR A 108 5.16 -4.82 -26.05
CA TYR A 108 4.99 -3.39 -25.79
C TYR A 108 6.32 -2.64 -25.84
N PHE A 109 7.44 -3.28 -25.50
CA PHE A 109 8.75 -2.65 -25.66
C PHE A 109 9.08 -2.42 -27.13
N LYS A 110 8.86 -3.43 -27.99
CA LYS A 110 9.03 -3.33 -29.46
C LYS A 110 8.05 -2.33 -30.09
N ARG A 111 6.81 -2.27 -29.58
CA ARG A 111 5.79 -1.32 -30.05
C ARG A 111 6.12 0.11 -29.65
N ALA A 112 6.64 0.33 -28.44
CA ALA A 112 7.05 1.65 -27.98
C ALA A 112 8.34 2.12 -28.67
N LEU A 113 9.30 1.21 -28.87
CA LEU A 113 10.60 1.46 -29.49
C LEU A 113 10.94 0.33 -30.46
N SER A 114 10.72 0.58 -31.76
CA SER A 114 10.91 -0.43 -32.82
C SER A 114 12.38 -0.71 -33.10
N ASP A 115 13.25 0.29 -32.94
CA ASP A 115 14.69 0.17 -33.19
C ASP A 115 15.43 -0.49 -32.00
N PRO A 116 16.27 -1.52 -32.23
CA PRO A 116 17.05 -2.17 -31.17
C PRO A 116 18.02 -1.24 -30.43
N ASP A 117 18.64 -0.26 -31.10
CA ASP A 117 19.56 0.69 -30.48
C ASP A 117 18.82 1.69 -29.59
N ASP A 118 17.59 2.09 -29.95
CA ASP A 118 16.73 2.90 -29.09
C ASP A 118 16.34 2.15 -27.81
N ARG A 119 16.01 0.85 -27.92
CA ARG A 119 15.75 0.00 -26.76
C ARG A 119 16.98 -0.11 -25.86
N ARG A 120 18.17 -0.28 -26.45
CA ARG A 120 19.45 -0.29 -25.74
C ARG A 120 19.68 1.01 -24.97
N LEU A 121 19.48 2.15 -25.64
CA LEU A 121 19.63 3.47 -25.04
C LEU A 121 18.64 3.69 -23.90
N TYR A 122 17.40 3.22 -24.05
CA TYR A 122 16.38 3.29 -23.01
C TYR A 122 16.81 2.52 -21.75
N VAL A 123 17.22 1.26 -21.88
CA VAL A 123 17.70 0.44 -20.75
C VAL A 123 18.93 1.07 -20.11
N ALA A 124 19.89 1.53 -20.92
CA ALA A 124 21.10 2.20 -20.44
C ALA A 124 20.75 3.45 -19.59
N ARG A 125 19.76 4.25 -20.00
CA ARG A 125 19.29 5.41 -19.24
C ARG A 125 18.63 5.02 -17.92
N MET A 126 17.89 3.91 -17.87
CA MET A 126 17.19 3.47 -16.66
C MET A 126 18.15 2.99 -15.56
N VAL A 127 19.29 2.42 -15.95
CA VAL A 127 20.30 1.91 -15.00
C VAL A 127 21.41 2.91 -14.69
N ARG A 128 21.53 4.00 -15.46
CA ARG A 128 22.59 5.01 -15.31
C ARG A 128 22.50 5.73 -13.97
N ASP A 129 23.66 5.92 -13.33
CA ASP A 129 23.86 6.64 -12.06
C ASP A 129 23.03 6.09 -10.88
N LYS A 130 22.47 4.89 -11.02
CA LYS A 130 21.75 4.21 -9.94
C LYS A 130 22.75 3.57 -8.99
N GLN A 131 22.44 3.65 -7.70
CA GLN A 131 23.27 3.11 -6.62
C GLN A 131 22.56 1.94 -5.94
N PRO A 132 23.30 0.91 -5.49
CA PRO A 132 22.70 -0.20 -4.76
C PRO A 132 22.06 0.25 -3.44
N HIS A 133 20.80 -0.11 -3.25
CA HIS A 133 20.11 0.09 -1.98
C HIS A 133 20.57 -0.93 -0.90
N TYR A 134 20.11 -0.76 0.35
CA TYR A 134 20.62 -1.54 1.48
C TYR A 134 20.43 -3.06 1.35
N GLY A 135 19.42 -3.53 0.61
CA GLY A 135 19.26 -4.96 0.31
C GLY A 135 20.41 -5.53 -0.53
N TYR A 136 20.85 -4.79 -1.55
CA TYR A 136 22.04 -5.16 -2.32
C TYR A 136 23.31 -5.04 -1.49
N LEU A 137 23.44 -4.04 -0.61
CA LEU A 137 24.60 -3.95 0.29
C LEU A 137 24.69 -5.16 1.24
N CYS A 138 23.55 -5.64 1.75
CA CYS A 138 23.46 -6.90 2.50
C CYS A 138 23.92 -8.09 1.64
N LEU A 139 23.47 -8.18 0.38
CA LEU A 139 23.94 -9.19 -0.58
C LEU A 139 25.46 -9.10 -0.79
N GLY A 140 25.99 -7.90 -0.99
CA GLY A 140 27.43 -7.68 -1.14
C GLY A 140 28.22 -8.24 0.04
N ALA A 141 27.75 -8.01 1.28
CA ALA A 141 28.40 -8.52 2.47
C ALA A 141 28.28 -10.05 2.60
N LEU A 142 27.15 -10.63 2.18
CA LEU A 142 26.98 -12.09 2.10
C LEU A 142 27.95 -12.71 1.06
N LEU A 143 28.18 -12.03 -0.05
CA LEU A 143 29.16 -12.45 -1.07
C LEU A 143 30.60 -12.32 -0.55
N ALA A 144 30.96 -11.17 0.04
CA ALA A 144 32.29 -10.89 0.56
C ALA A 144 32.69 -11.81 1.73
N SER A 145 31.72 -12.26 2.54
CA SER A 145 31.94 -13.22 3.62
C SER A 145 31.86 -14.69 3.17
N GLY A 146 31.70 -14.94 1.87
CA GLY A 146 31.59 -16.28 1.32
C GLY A 146 30.35 -17.04 1.80
N LYS A 147 29.29 -16.33 2.23
CA LYS A 147 28.00 -16.94 2.59
C LYS A 147 27.14 -17.25 1.37
N ILE A 148 27.37 -16.52 0.28
CA ILE A 148 26.85 -16.78 -1.06
C ILE A 148 28.05 -16.76 -1.99
N GLU A 149 28.15 -17.75 -2.86
CA GLU A 149 29.26 -17.84 -3.82
C GLU A 149 28.84 -17.58 -5.26
N LEU A 150 27.54 -17.65 -5.54
CA LEU A 150 27.03 -17.61 -6.90
C LEU A 150 25.68 -16.89 -6.97
N VAL A 151 25.59 -15.91 -7.86
CA VAL A 151 24.38 -15.18 -8.19
C VAL A 151 24.11 -15.34 -9.68
N TRP A 152 22.90 -15.77 -10.01
CA TRP A 152 22.35 -15.76 -11.37
C TRP A 152 21.41 -14.56 -11.50
N THR A 153 21.46 -13.86 -12.61
CA THR A 153 20.52 -12.76 -12.84
C THR A 153 20.21 -12.58 -14.32
N PRO A 154 18.92 -12.40 -14.70
CA PRO A 154 18.55 -11.88 -16.01
C PRO A 154 18.68 -10.34 -16.09
N ASN A 155 19.00 -9.65 -14.99
CA ASN A 155 19.04 -8.20 -14.97
C ASN A 155 20.29 -7.69 -15.72
N PHE A 156 20.10 -6.60 -16.46
CA PHE A 156 21.19 -5.91 -17.16
C PHE A 156 21.96 -4.93 -16.27
N ASP A 157 21.39 -4.55 -15.13
CA ASP A 157 22.01 -3.61 -14.19
C ASP A 157 23.30 -4.16 -13.56
N THR A 158 23.99 -3.31 -12.80
CA THR A 158 25.25 -3.66 -12.13
C THR A 158 25.14 -3.62 -10.60
N MET A 159 23.92 -3.77 -10.06
CA MET A 159 23.67 -3.56 -8.64
C MET A 159 24.44 -4.53 -7.75
N THR A 160 24.54 -5.79 -8.18
CA THR A 160 25.24 -6.83 -7.43
C THR A 160 26.76 -6.57 -7.42
N GLU A 161 27.33 -6.22 -8.58
CA GLU A 161 28.76 -5.91 -8.74
C GLU A 161 29.14 -4.68 -7.92
N GLN A 162 28.37 -3.60 -8.05
CA GLN A 162 28.60 -2.36 -7.32
C GLN A 162 28.49 -2.58 -5.82
N ALA A 163 27.47 -3.32 -5.35
CA ALA A 163 27.30 -3.57 -3.93
C ALA A 163 28.44 -4.41 -3.36
N TYR A 164 28.90 -5.44 -4.07
CA TYR A 164 30.08 -6.21 -3.68
C TYR A 164 31.31 -5.30 -3.58
N ALA A 165 31.58 -4.46 -4.58
CA ALA A 165 32.72 -3.56 -4.57
C ALA A 165 32.67 -2.57 -3.39
N LEU A 166 31.48 -2.05 -3.07
CA LEU A 166 31.27 -1.10 -1.97
C LEU A 166 31.56 -1.67 -0.57
N VAL A 167 31.48 -2.99 -0.40
CA VAL A 167 31.66 -3.66 0.91
C VAL A 167 32.92 -4.54 0.98
N SER A 168 33.58 -4.79 -0.15
CA SER A 168 34.82 -5.58 -0.25
C SER A 168 36.08 -4.72 -0.42
N GLY A 169 35.99 -3.41 -0.16
CA GLY A 169 37.12 -2.49 -0.35
C GLY A 169 37.50 -2.25 -1.82
N GLY A 170 36.52 -2.30 -2.72
CA GLY A 170 36.70 -2.03 -4.15
C GLY A 170 37.05 -3.24 -5.00
N GLN A 171 36.98 -4.47 -4.46
CA GLN A 171 37.16 -5.66 -5.28
C GLN A 171 36.02 -5.82 -6.29
N ILE A 172 36.34 -6.34 -7.47
CA ILE A 172 35.37 -6.57 -8.54
C ILE A 172 35.17 -8.09 -8.67
N PRO A 173 33.93 -8.60 -8.57
CA PRO A 173 33.68 -10.02 -8.72
C PRO A 173 33.74 -10.42 -10.20
N PRO A 174 34.18 -11.65 -10.54
CA PRO A 174 34.04 -12.18 -11.88
C PRO A 174 32.57 -12.16 -12.35
N VAL A 175 32.33 -11.51 -13.48
CA VAL A 175 31.02 -11.51 -14.16
C VAL A 175 31.13 -12.43 -15.37
N ILE A 176 30.30 -13.48 -15.38
CA ILE A 176 30.18 -14.43 -16.48
C ILE A 176 28.93 -14.08 -17.28
N GLY A 177 29.13 -13.72 -18.54
CA GLY A 177 28.08 -13.65 -19.54
C GLY A 177 27.99 -14.96 -20.33
N ARG A 178 27.21 -14.95 -21.40
CA ARG A 178 27.05 -16.12 -22.28
C ARG A 178 28.38 -16.58 -22.86
N ASP A 179 29.16 -15.65 -23.43
CA ASP A 179 30.38 -15.98 -24.18
C ASP A 179 31.55 -16.44 -23.29
N THR A 180 31.42 -16.26 -21.97
CA THR A 180 32.41 -16.65 -20.97
C THR A 180 31.95 -17.80 -20.08
N ALA A 181 30.78 -18.40 -20.35
CA ALA A 181 30.17 -19.47 -19.56
C ALA A 181 31.13 -20.64 -19.26
N ARG A 182 31.98 -21.01 -20.24
CA ARG A 182 33.00 -22.07 -20.09
C ARG A 182 33.95 -21.86 -18.92
N HIS A 183 34.16 -20.62 -18.47
CA HIS A 183 35.04 -20.31 -17.33
C HIS A 183 34.36 -20.51 -15.97
N LEU A 184 33.04 -20.67 -15.92
CA LEU A 184 32.29 -20.81 -14.67
C LEU A 184 32.80 -21.98 -13.83
N ARG A 185 32.99 -23.15 -14.43
CA ARG A 185 33.52 -24.34 -13.73
C ARG A 185 34.87 -24.09 -13.07
N MET A 186 35.75 -23.36 -13.76
CA MET A 186 37.08 -23.02 -13.23
C MET A 186 36.96 -22.07 -12.04
N LEU A 187 36.17 -21.00 -12.16
CA LEU A 187 35.98 -20.01 -11.10
C LEU A 187 35.30 -20.60 -9.86
N LEU A 188 34.30 -21.47 -10.03
CA LEU A 188 33.63 -22.15 -8.92
C LEU A 188 34.55 -23.12 -8.18
N ARG A 189 35.51 -23.75 -8.86
CA ARG A 189 36.53 -24.60 -8.20
C ARG A 189 37.54 -23.78 -7.42
N ASP A 190 37.89 -22.62 -7.94
CA ASP A 190 38.89 -21.72 -7.39
C ASP A 190 38.41 -21.04 -6.10
N ARG A 191 37.11 -20.72 -6.00
CA ARG A 191 36.43 -20.15 -4.80
C ARG A 191 37.07 -18.86 -4.24
N ARG A 192 38.03 -18.26 -4.95
CA ARG A 192 38.71 -17.01 -4.56
C ARG A 192 37.77 -15.81 -4.54
N PHE A 193 36.77 -15.80 -5.43
CA PHE A 193 35.80 -14.73 -5.56
C PHE A 193 34.39 -15.29 -5.77
N PRO A 194 33.35 -14.62 -5.29
CA PRO A 194 31.98 -14.92 -5.68
C PRO A 194 31.80 -14.65 -7.18
N VAL A 195 30.95 -15.43 -7.84
CA VAL A 195 30.70 -15.32 -9.28
C VAL A 195 29.29 -14.79 -9.53
N ILE A 196 29.17 -13.85 -10.46
CA ILE A 196 27.89 -13.33 -10.93
C ILE A 196 27.69 -13.80 -12.37
N VAL A 197 26.58 -14.46 -12.66
CA VAL A 197 26.24 -14.96 -13.99
C VAL A 197 25.06 -14.19 -14.55
N LYS A 198 25.29 -13.45 -15.64
CA LYS A 198 24.26 -12.71 -16.37
C LYS A 198 23.69 -13.55 -17.49
N LEU A 199 22.42 -13.96 -17.34
CA LEU A 199 21.75 -14.92 -18.22
C LEU A 199 21.53 -14.36 -19.63
N HIS A 200 21.25 -13.06 -19.75
CA HIS A 200 21.04 -12.34 -21.02
C HIS A 200 22.24 -11.49 -21.46
N GLY A 201 23.41 -11.69 -20.84
CA GLY A 201 24.60 -10.89 -21.12
C GLY A 201 24.63 -9.52 -20.42
N ASP A 202 25.63 -8.70 -20.75
CA ASP A 202 25.76 -7.32 -20.29
C ASP A 202 25.37 -6.37 -21.43
N PHE A 203 24.36 -5.51 -21.23
CA PHE A 203 23.88 -4.55 -22.24
C PHE A 203 24.97 -3.62 -22.81
N ARG A 204 26.10 -3.48 -22.11
CA ARG A 204 27.26 -2.69 -22.55
C ARG A 204 28.13 -3.42 -23.58
N VAL A 205 28.10 -4.75 -23.58
CA VAL A 205 28.99 -5.61 -24.39
C VAL A 205 28.19 -6.43 -25.41
N ASP A 206 27.02 -6.92 -25.02
CA ASP A 206 26.18 -7.83 -25.80
C ASP A 206 25.02 -7.09 -26.48
N PRO A 207 24.54 -7.55 -27.66
CA PRO A 207 23.27 -7.08 -28.22
C PRO A 207 22.14 -7.34 -27.20
N LEU A 208 21.31 -6.33 -26.90
CA LEU A 208 20.17 -6.57 -26.01
C LEU A 208 19.21 -7.57 -26.65
N GLN A 209 18.75 -8.51 -25.84
CA GLN A 209 17.74 -9.50 -26.21
C GLN A 209 16.45 -9.18 -25.47
N ASN A 210 15.64 -8.30 -26.06
CA ASN A 210 14.42 -7.80 -25.44
C ASN A 210 13.16 -8.34 -26.11
N THR A 211 13.26 -8.91 -27.32
CA THR A 211 12.13 -9.53 -28.03
C THR A 211 12.23 -11.05 -28.08
N GLU A 212 11.10 -11.73 -28.24
CA GLU A 212 11.06 -13.19 -28.38
C GLU A 212 11.85 -13.70 -29.60
N GLU A 213 11.88 -12.91 -30.68
CA GLU A 213 12.67 -13.25 -31.87
C GLU A 213 14.18 -13.12 -31.60
N GLU A 214 14.61 -12.10 -30.85
CA GLU A 214 16.00 -11.91 -30.42
C GLU A 214 16.46 -12.99 -29.41
N LEU A 215 15.53 -13.46 -28.56
CA LEU A 215 15.74 -14.55 -27.59
C LEU A 215 15.81 -15.93 -28.25
N SER A 216 15.08 -16.14 -29.35
CA SER A 216 15.03 -17.43 -30.06
C SER A 216 16.11 -17.63 -31.12
N ALA A 217 16.69 -16.53 -31.65
CA ALA A 217 17.71 -16.57 -32.70
C ALA A 217 19.14 -16.92 -32.22
N LEU A 218 19.38 -17.06 -30.91
CA LEU A 218 20.70 -17.32 -30.33
C LEU A 218 20.63 -18.46 -29.31
N ASP A 219 21.68 -19.30 -29.27
CA ASP A 219 21.75 -20.47 -28.40
C ASP A 219 21.42 -20.15 -26.93
N LYS A 220 20.62 -21.06 -26.34
CA LYS A 220 19.98 -20.97 -25.02
C LYS A 220 20.99 -20.66 -23.91
N VAL A 221 20.52 -19.98 -22.85
CA VAL A 221 21.14 -19.84 -21.51
C VAL A 221 22.15 -20.97 -21.21
N PRO A 222 23.35 -20.70 -20.65
CA PRO A 222 24.40 -21.69 -20.36
C PRO A 222 23.84 -22.98 -19.74
N GLY A 223 23.51 -23.95 -20.61
CA GLY A 223 22.59 -25.02 -20.26
C GLY A 223 23.29 -26.06 -19.40
N ASP A 224 24.49 -26.43 -19.80
CA ASP A 224 25.29 -27.45 -19.12
C ASP A 224 25.88 -26.90 -17.82
N GLU A 225 26.31 -25.64 -17.82
CA GLU A 225 26.78 -24.93 -16.63
C GLU A 225 25.70 -24.82 -15.55
N PHE A 226 24.46 -24.53 -15.95
CA PHE A 226 23.34 -24.47 -15.01
C PHE A 226 22.98 -25.86 -14.45
N VAL A 227 23.06 -26.91 -15.28
CA VAL A 227 22.88 -28.30 -14.84
C VAL A 227 23.95 -28.69 -13.81
N ASP A 228 25.21 -28.30 -14.02
CA ASP A 228 26.28 -28.54 -13.04
C ASP A 228 26.08 -27.78 -11.74
N PHE A 229 25.62 -26.53 -11.83
CA PHE A 229 25.21 -25.74 -10.67
C PHE A 229 24.13 -26.47 -9.87
N ALA A 230 23.06 -26.90 -10.54
CA ALA A 230 21.96 -27.62 -9.93
C ALA A 230 22.39 -28.93 -9.27
N ARG A 231 23.53 -29.53 -9.66
CA ARG A 231 24.07 -30.72 -8.99
C ARG A 231 24.67 -30.41 -7.61
N SER A 232 25.18 -29.19 -7.42
CA SER A 232 26.04 -28.86 -6.27
C SER A 232 25.43 -27.84 -5.31
N TYR A 233 24.43 -27.08 -5.75
CA TYR A 233 23.85 -25.98 -5.00
C TYR A 233 22.32 -26.08 -4.93
N GLY A 234 21.74 -25.71 -3.79
CA GLY A 234 20.37 -25.25 -3.74
C GLY A 234 20.18 -23.90 -4.42
N LEU A 235 18.94 -23.52 -4.69
CA LEU A 235 18.58 -22.29 -5.38
C LEU A 235 17.51 -21.52 -4.63
N VAL A 236 17.69 -20.22 -4.48
CA VAL A 236 16.63 -19.29 -4.07
C VAL A 236 16.36 -18.30 -5.18
N VAL A 237 15.11 -18.23 -5.61
CA VAL A 237 14.63 -17.31 -6.64
C VAL A 237 13.92 -16.14 -5.96
N VAL A 238 14.35 -14.91 -6.23
CA VAL A 238 13.82 -13.69 -5.60
C VAL A 238 13.74 -12.54 -6.59
N GLY A 239 12.66 -11.76 -6.54
CA GLY A 239 12.44 -10.65 -7.46
C GLY A 239 12.19 -11.07 -8.92
N TYR A 240 11.97 -12.35 -9.19
CA TYR A 240 11.75 -12.91 -10.52
C TYR A 240 10.33 -13.47 -10.67
N SER A 241 9.66 -13.12 -11.76
CA SER A 241 8.25 -13.47 -12.01
C SER A 241 8.05 -14.86 -12.62
N GLY A 242 9.08 -15.42 -13.25
CA GLY A 242 8.99 -16.71 -13.94
C GLY A 242 8.40 -16.64 -15.35
N ARG A 243 8.30 -15.45 -15.96
CA ARG A 243 7.74 -15.25 -17.30
C ARG A 243 8.72 -15.53 -18.44
N ASP A 244 10.04 -15.46 -18.21
CA ASP A 244 11.03 -15.75 -19.25
C ASP A 244 11.16 -17.26 -19.45
N ALA A 245 10.72 -17.73 -20.61
CA ALA A 245 10.75 -19.14 -20.98
C ALA A 245 12.19 -19.70 -21.02
N SER A 246 13.18 -18.93 -21.47
CA SER A 246 14.57 -19.39 -21.56
C SER A 246 15.18 -19.68 -20.19
N VAL A 247 14.87 -18.82 -19.20
CA VAL A 247 15.30 -19.00 -17.81
C VAL A 247 14.55 -20.17 -17.18
N MET A 248 13.23 -20.25 -17.36
CA MET A 248 12.43 -21.35 -16.80
C MET A 248 12.82 -22.71 -17.40
N ASP A 249 13.16 -22.77 -18.68
CA ASP A 249 13.67 -23.97 -19.34
C ASP A 249 15.06 -24.37 -18.82
N ALA A 250 15.91 -23.42 -18.45
CA ALA A 250 17.18 -23.71 -17.77
C ALA A 250 16.95 -24.32 -16.39
N LEU A 251 15.99 -23.80 -15.61
CA LEU A 251 15.60 -24.38 -14.31
C LEU A 251 15.06 -25.80 -14.48
N ASP A 252 14.17 -26.02 -15.44
CA ASP A 252 13.61 -27.35 -15.75
C ASP A 252 14.71 -28.34 -16.19
N ARG A 253 15.67 -27.90 -17.01
CA ARG A 253 16.83 -28.72 -17.41
C ARG A 253 17.71 -29.07 -16.21
N GLY A 254 18.02 -28.10 -15.34
CA GLY A 254 18.81 -28.34 -14.12
C GLY A 254 18.18 -29.38 -13.20
N LEU A 255 16.85 -29.33 -13.06
CA LEU A 255 16.08 -30.31 -12.30
C LEU A 255 16.10 -31.70 -12.96
N ARG A 256 15.76 -31.79 -14.25
CA ARG A 256 15.67 -33.07 -14.98
C ARG A 256 17.03 -33.74 -15.17
N GLY A 257 18.08 -32.96 -15.41
CA GLY A 257 19.44 -33.46 -15.68
C GLY A 257 20.13 -34.16 -14.51
N ASN A 258 19.68 -33.91 -13.27
CA ASN A 258 20.28 -34.48 -12.06
C ASN A 258 19.34 -35.40 -11.27
N GLY A 259 18.05 -35.47 -11.63
CA GLY A 259 17.07 -36.35 -10.97
C GLY A 259 16.99 -36.13 -9.46
N ILE A 260 17.16 -37.21 -8.68
CA ILE A 260 17.07 -37.20 -7.21
C ILE A 260 18.20 -36.37 -6.55
N GLY A 261 19.30 -36.10 -7.27
CA GLY A 261 20.43 -35.30 -6.79
C GLY A 261 20.35 -33.81 -7.16
N ALA A 262 19.28 -33.36 -7.80
CA ALA A 262 19.12 -31.96 -8.17
C ALA A 262 18.89 -31.08 -6.93
N PHE A 263 19.48 -29.89 -6.93
CA PHE A 263 19.38 -28.86 -5.90
C PHE A 263 19.48 -29.42 -4.48
N PRO A 264 20.65 -29.93 -4.05
CA PRO A 264 20.79 -30.67 -2.78
C PRO A 264 20.30 -29.90 -1.55
N ASP A 265 20.43 -28.57 -1.56
CA ASP A 265 19.96 -27.68 -0.48
C ASP A 265 18.58 -27.05 -0.74
N GLY A 266 17.86 -27.56 -1.73
CA GLY A 266 16.46 -27.24 -2.06
C GLY A 266 16.28 -26.11 -3.08
N VAL A 267 15.04 -25.95 -3.54
CA VAL A 267 14.60 -24.87 -4.45
C VAL A 267 13.54 -24.04 -3.76
N TYR A 268 13.82 -22.75 -3.60
CA TYR A 268 12.96 -21.81 -2.90
C TYR A 268 12.53 -20.69 -3.83
N TRP A 269 11.25 -20.34 -3.80
CA TRP A 269 10.74 -19.22 -4.59
C TRP A 269 10.11 -18.18 -3.68
N CYS A 270 10.70 -16.98 -3.66
CA CYS A 270 10.22 -15.88 -2.84
C CYS A 270 8.99 -15.22 -3.46
N LEU A 271 7.98 -14.99 -2.63
CA LEU A 271 6.75 -14.27 -2.98
C LEU A 271 6.56 -13.11 -2.00
N ARG A 272 6.17 -11.94 -2.49
CA ARG A 272 5.79 -10.86 -1.58
C ARG A 272 4.48 -11.19 -0.88
N GLU A 273 4.22 -10.50 0.23
CA GLU A 273 2.92 -10.54 0.87
C GLU A 273 1.84 -10.09 -0.12
N GLY A 274 0.75 -10.86 -0.22
CA GLY A 274 -0.34 -10.60 -1.15
C GLY A 274 -0.13 -11.08 -2.60
N ASP A 275 1.08 -11.45 -3.00
CA ASP A 275 1.33 -11.98 -4.35
C ASP A 275 0.67 -13.36 -4.54
N ARG A 276 0.05 -13.57 -5.70
CA ARG A 276 -0.46 -14.89 -6.13
C ARG A 276 0.71 -15.79 -6.52
N ARG A 277 0.55 -17.11 -6.34
CA ARG A 277 1.56 -18.11 -6.75
C ARG A 277 1.66 -18.15 -8.29
N PRO A 278 2.83 -17.85 -8.90
CA PRO A 278 3.01 -17.94 -10.35
C PRO A 278 2.86 -19.40 -10.81
N GLN A 279 2.10 -19.64 -11.88
CA GLN A 279 1.81 -20.99 -12.35
C GLN A 279 3.09 -21.75 -12.73
N ARG A 280 4.01 -21.12 -13.48
CA ARG A 280 5.25 -21.77 -13.91
C ARG A 280 6.17 -22.11 -12.73
N ALA A 281 6.25 -21.23 -11.72
CA ALA A 281 6.98 -21.49 -10.48
C ALA A 281 6.35 -22.64 -9.69
N ALA A 282 5.02 -22.67 -9.56
CA ALA A 282 4.32 -23.76 -8.88
C ALA A 282 4.56 -25.12 -9.57
N VAL A 283 4.51 -25.17 -10.90
CA VAL A 283 4.82 -26.39 -11.68
C VAL A 283 6.26 -26.85 -11.43
N LEU A 284 7.24 -25.93 -11.48
CA LEU A 284 8.64 -26.25 -11.21
C LEU A 284 8.85 -26.80 -9.79
N LEU A 285 8.28 -26.15 -8.77
CA LEU A 285 8.41 -26.59 -7.38
C LEU A 285 7.70 -27.93 -7.14
N SER A 286 6.52 -28.16 -7.72
CA SER A 286 5.85 -29.47 -7.66
C SER A 286 6.70 -30.56 -8.33
N ALA A 287 7.31 -30.28 -9.48
CA ALA A 287 8.21 -31.21 -10.15
C ALA A 287 9.47 -31.50 -9.30
N ALA A 288 10.01 -30.48 -8.63
CA ALA A 288 11.14 -30.64 -7.73
C ALA A 288 10.79 -31.58 -6.56
N ARG A 289 9.62 -31.41 -5.95
CA ARG A 289 9.14 -32.29 -4.88
C ARG A 289 8.92 -33.72 -5.35
N ALA A 290 8.35 -33.91 -6.55
CA ALA A 290 8.20 -35.24 -7.16
C ALA A 290 9.56 -35.92 -7.37
N ALA A 291 10.61 -35.15 -7.66
CA ALA A 291 12.00 -35.62 -7.72
C ALA A 291 12.69 -35.76 -6.35
N LYS A 292 11.94 -35.65 -5.23
CA LYS A 292 12.43 -35.68 -3.83
C LYS A 292 13.36 -34.54 -3.45
N VAL A 293 13.33 -33.44 -4.19
CA VAL A 293 14.03 -32.20 -3.86
C VAL A 293 13.17 -31.39 -2.90
N ARG A 294 13.79 -30.84 -1.84
CA ARG A 294 13.10 -29.90 -0.94
C ARG A 294 12.71 -28.66 -1.73
N ALA A 295 11.41 -28.36 -1.80
CA ALA A 295 10.93 -27.18 -2.51
C ALA A 295 9.76 -26.51 -1.78
N ALA A 296 9.81 -25.18 -1.70
CA ALA A 296 8.83 -24.37 -0.99
C ALA A 296 8.75 -22.93 -1.55
N PHE A 297 7.59 -22.31 -1.39
CA PHE A 297 7.47 -20.86 -1.50
C PHE A 297 7.94 -20.20 -0.19
N VAL A 298 8.57 -19.03 -0.28
CA VAL A 298 9.03 -18.24 0.88
C VAL A 298 8.31 -16.90 0.87
N ARG A 299 7.51 -16.60 1.89
CA ARG A 299 6.87 -15.29 2.03
C ARG A 299 7.85 -14.25 2.55
N ILE A 300 7.99 -13.16 1.82
CA ILE A 300 8.88 -12.03 2.12
C ILE A 300 8.09 -10.72 2.10
N GLY A 301 8.54 -9.69 2.81
CA GLY A 301 7.98 -8.34 2.64
C GLY A 301 8.41 -7.75 1.29
N ASP A 302 9.72 -7.52 1.15
CA ASP A 302 10.37 -7.06 -0.06
C ASP A 302 11.79 -7.66 -0.19
N TRP A 303 12.49 -7.35 -1.28
CA TRP A 303 13.88 -7.80 -1.50
C TRP A 303 14.81 -7.36 -0.38
N ASP A 304 14.68 -6.11 0.07
CA ASP A 304 15.58 -5.54 1.05
C ASP A 304 15.41 -6.20 2.43
N ASP A 305 14.17 -6.49 2.81
CA ASP A 305 13.80 -7.24 4.01
C ASP A 305 14.38 -8.66 3.96
N PHE A 306 14.20 -9.36 2.84
CA PHE A 306 14.78 -10.69 2.61
C PHE A 306 16.31 -10.70 2.77
N ALA A 307 17.02 -9.81 2.06
CA ALA A 307 18.47 -9.75 2.11
C ALA A 307 18.98 -9.37 3.51
N SER A 308 18.30 -8.43 4.18
CA SER A 308 18.66 -8.02 5.55
C SER A 308 18.47 -9.15 6.56
N ALA A 309 17.43 -9.98 6.40
CA ALA A 309 17.17 -11.13 7.25
C ALA A 309 18.27 -12.19 7.10
N LEU A 310 18.73 -12.46 5.88
CA LEU A 310 19.85 -13.38 5.63
C LEU A 310 21.18 -12.86 6.19
N TYR A 311 21.45 -11.57 5.99
CA TYR A 311 22.64 -10.90 6.52
C TYR A 311 22.70 -11.02 8.05
N LYS A 312 21.60 -10.69 8.73
CA LYS A 312 21.49 -10.80 10.20
C LYS A 312 21.57 -12.24 10.68
N SER A 313 20.91 -13.18 9.99
CA SER A 313 20.90 -14.59 10.43
C SER A 313 22.27 -15.26 10.28
N CYS A 314 23.11 -14.77 9.37
CA CYS A 314 24.51 -15.20 9.25
C CYS A 314 25.44 -14.58 10.30
N GLY A 315 24.93 -13.71 11.18
CA GLY A 315 25.73 -13.02 12.20
C GLY A 315 26.77 -12.07 11.62
N LEU A 316 26.52 -11.53 10.42
CA LEU A 316 27.43 -10.60 9.77
C LEU A 316 27.29 -9.18 10.35
N SER A 317 28.40 -8.46 10.35
CA SER A 317 28.45 -7.02 10.65
C SER A 317 29.43 -6.35 9.69
N HIS A 318 29.02 -5.21 9.14
CA HIS A 318 29.79 -4.42 8.19
C HIS A 318 29.38 -2.95 8.36
N PRO A 319 30.31 -2.02 8.67
CA PRO A 319 29.98 -0.65 9.06
C PRO A 319 29.04 0.08 8.07
N LYS A 320 29.30 -0.04 6.77
CA LYS A 320 28.46 0.56 5.73
C LYS A 320 27.06 -0.05 5.69
N VAL A 321 26.95 -1.37 5.79
CA VAL A 321 25.67 -2.08 5.70
C VAL A 321 24.83 -1.78 6.94
N ASP A 322 25.46 -1.85 8.12
CA ASP A 322 24.80 -1.61 9.40
C ASP A 322 24.31 -0.16 9.54
N SER A 323 25.08 0.81 9.03
CA SER A 323 24.65 2.22 8.97
C SER A 323 23.40 2.42 8.10
N GLU A 324 23.42 1.88 6.88
CA GLU A 324 22.30 1.98 5.93
C GLU A 324 21.06 1.23 6.45
N LEU A 325 21.24 0.08 7.09
CA LEU A 325 20.15 -0.64 7.78
C LEU A 325 19.55 0.17 8.93
N ALA A 326 20.40 0.78 9.77
CA ALA A 326 19.93 1.61 10.88
C ALA A 326 19.21 2.87 10.39
N GLU A 327 19.65 3.45 9.27
CA GLU A 327 18.96 4.55 8.60
C GLU A 327 17.61 4.09 8.03
N ALA A 328 17.56 2.96 7.32
CA ALA A 328 16.31 2.40 6.80
C ALA A 328 15.31 2.07 7.92
N GLN A 329 15.79 1.55 9.06
CA GLN A 329 14.94 1.29 10.23
C GLN A 329 14.42 2.58 10.85
N ARG A 330 15.24 3.65 10.92
CA ARG A 330 14.79 4.99 11.33
C ARG A 330 13.74 5.57 10.40
N HIS A 331 13.78 5.25 9.11
CA HIS A 331 12.73 5.62 8.16
C HIS A 331 11.45 4.78 8.30
N ARG A 332 11.54 3.54 8.81
CA ARG A 332 10.39 2.64 9.08
C ARG A 332 9.70 2.94 10.41
N THR A 333 10.43 3.35 11.44
CA THR A 333 9.83 3.92 12.66
C THR A 333 9.45 5.36 12.37
N GLY A 334 8.16 5.73 12.46
CA GLY A 334 7.70 7.10 12.21
C GLY A 334 8.65 8.13 12.82
N TYR A 335 9.15 9.04 11.99
CA TYR A 335 10.11 10.06 12.42
C TYR A 335 9.51 10.90 13.56
N ALA A 336 10.15 10.88 14.73
CA ALA A 336 10.00 11.94 15.71
C ALA A 336 10.92 13.10 15.30
N LEU A 337 10.37 14.09 14.59
CA LEU A 337 11.14 15.27 14.21
C LEU A 337 11.18 16.27 15.36
N HIS A 338 12.35 16.43 15.97
CA HIS A 338 12.69 17.62 16.74
C HIS A 338 12.89 18.79 15.77
N HIS A 339 12.13 19.87 15.95
CA HIS A 339 12.23 21.05 15.08
C HIS A 339 12.67 22.30 15.84
N SER A 340 13.64 22.97 15.25
CA SER A 340 13.89 24.40 15.41
C SER A 340 13.55 25.09 14.07
N GLY A 341 12.53 25.96 14.05
CA GLY A 341 12.35 26.96 12.99
C GLY A 341 11.04 26.91 12.20
N LYS A 342 10.46 28.11 12.01
CA LYS A 342 9.22 28.44 11.28
C LYS A 342 9.42 28.29 9.76
N ALA A 343 8.77 27.33 9.12
CA ALA A 343 8.56 27.30 7.67
C ALA A 343 7.05 27.15 7.39
N ASP A 344 6.56 27.57 6.22
CA ASP A 344 5.13 27.52 5.86
C ASP A 344 4.68 26.12 5.37
N PRO A 345 3.44 25.70 5.68
CA PRO A 345 2.97 24.36 5.40
C PRO A 345 2.64 24.12 3.92
N VAL A 346 2.90 22.91 3.44
CA VAL A 346 2.92 22.54 2.01
C VAL A 346 1.88 21.53 1.56
N LEU A 347 1.36 20.71 2.46
CA LEU A 347 0.06 20.10 2.25
C LEU A 347 -0.83 20.49 3.42
N LYS A 348 -2.02 20.99 3.08
CA LYS A 348 -3.09 21.19 4.04
C LYS A 348 -3.89 19.90 4.08
N LEU A 349 -3.88 19.21 5.21
CA LEU A 349 -4.66 18.00 5.42
C LEU A 349 -6.13 18.38 5.65
N ASN A 350 -7.03 17.45 5.38
CA ASN A 350 -8.44 17.57 5.75
C ASN A 350 -8.71 17.05 7.17
N ALA A 351 -7.67 17.00 8.02
CA ALA A 351 -7.71 16.45 9.37
C ALA A 351 -7.41 17.55 10.39
N ILE A 352 -8.27 17.69 11.41
CA ILE A 352 -8.07 18.57 12.56
C ILE A 352 -7.57 17.71 13.72
N PRO A 353 -6.38 17.97 14.27
CA PRO A 353 -5.92 17.21 15.42
C PRO A 353 -6.84 17.43 16.64
N VAL A 354 -7.20 16.36 17.34
CA VAL A 354 -7.89 16.43 18.63
C VAL A 354 -6.82 16.55 19.72
N LEU A 355 -6.83 17.67 20.45
CA LEU A 355 -5.85 18.00 21.50
C LEU A 355 -6.16 17.31 22.82
N SER A 356 -7.44 17.20 23.16
CA SER A 356 -7.90 16.46 24.33
C SER A 356 -9.24 15.81 24.01
N TYR A 357 -9.49 14.66 24.59
CA TYR A 357 -10.72 13.90 24.51
C TYR A 357 -10.95 13.22 25.87
N PRO A 358 -12.16 12.69 26.13
CA PRO A 358 -12.46 11.96 27.36
C PRO A 358 -11.45 10.85 27.68
N ASP A 359 -10.93 10.85 28.90
CA ASP A 359 -10.01 9.82 29.40
C ASP A 359 -10.73 8.59 29.98
N SER A 360 -12.06 8.68 30.14
CA SER A 360 -12.89 7.67 30.75
C SER A 360 -14.33 7.76 30.25
N CYS A 361 -15.09 6.71 30.47
CA CYS A 361 -16.54 6.65 30.29
C CYS A 361 -17.17 5.84 31.44
N PHE A 362 -18.49 5.80 31.56
CA PHE A 362 -19.14 4.98 32.57
C PHE A 362 -19.38 3.56 32.05
N ARG A 363 -19.13 2.56 32.89
CA ARG A 363 -19.45 1.16 32.64
C ARG A 363 -20.38 0.64 33.73
N PHE A 364 -21.43 -0.07 33.32
CA PHE A 364 -22.38 -0.71 34.24
C PHE A 364 -23.08 -1.90 33.57
N LYS A 365 -23.86 -2.64 34.35
CA LYS A 365 -24.80 -3.66 33.85
C LYS A 365 -26.21 -3.12 33.96
N ALA A 366 -27.05 -3.46 32.99
CA ALA A 366 -28.48 -3.15 33.00
C ALA A 366 -29.25 -4.41 32.57
N ALA A 367 -30.18 -4.86 33.42
CA ALA A 367 -31.06 -5.99 33.14
C ALA A 367 -32.01 -5.65 31.98
N GLY A 368 -32.17 -6.62 31.07
CA GLY A 368 -33.07 -6.48 29.91
C GLY A 368 -32.52 -5.64 28.75
N VAL A 369 -31.40 -4.93 28.93
CA VAL A 369 -30.71 -4.18 27.85
C VAL A 369 -29.60 -5.05 27.24
N ASP A 370 -30.02 -6.10 26.53
CA ASP A 370 -29.15 -7.11 25.92
C ASP A 370 -28.94 -6.91 24.40
N SER A 371 -29.71 -6.01 23.79
CA SER A 371 -29.68 -5.75 22.35
C SER A 371 -29.48 -4.26 22.04
N TRP A 372 -28.86 -3.99 20.89
CA TRP A 372 -28.67 -2.62 20.39
C TRP A 372 -29.99 -1.87 20.16
N THR A 373 -31.06 -2.59 19.82
CA THR A 373 -32.39 -1.98 19.61
C THR A 373 -32.93 -1.43 20.92
N LYS A 374 -32.95 -2.24 21.97
CA LYS A 374 -33.41 -1.81 23.30
C LYS A 374 -32.52 -0.71 23.86
N LEU A 375 -31.20 -0.80 23.70
CA LEU A 375 -30.29 0.25 24.14
C LEU A 375 -30.63 1.59 23.49
N ARG A 376 -30.91 1.60 22.17
CA ARG A 376 -31.29 2.81 21.44
C ARG A 376 -32.63 3.36 21.91
N GLU A 377 -33.62 2.51 22.15
CA GLU A 377 -34.92 2.95 22.69
C GLU A 377 -34.78 3.64 24.05
N VAL A 378 -33.88 3.15 24.92
CA VAL A 378 -33.66 3.73 26.26
C VAL A 378 -33.01 5.11 26.19
N ILE A 379 -32.08 5.32 25.26
CA ILE A 379 -31.31 6.58 25.15
C ILE A 379 -31.90 7.55 24.12
N ASP A 380 -32.99 7.20 23.44
CA ASP A 380 -33.54 8.02 22.36
C ASP A 380 -33.99 9.40 22.84
N GLY A 381 -33.54 10.45 22.15
CA GLY A 381 -33.79 11.84 22.51
C GLY A 381 -33.21 12.29 23.86
N LYS A 382 -32.22 11.57 24.41
CA LYS A 382 -31.54 11.90 25.68
C LYS A 382 -30.12 12.39 25.46
N GLU A 383 -29.59 13.10 26.44
CA GLU A 383 -28.22 13.63 26.46
C GLU A 383 -27.19 12.56 26.92
N VAL A 384 -27.43 11.31 26.53
CA VAL A 384 -26.61 10.14 26.86
C VAL A 384 -26.36 9.32 25.60
N VAL A 385 -25.09 9.00 25.34
CA VAL A 385 -24.68 8.06 24.29
C VAL A 385 -24.14 6.79 24.93
N ALA A 386 -24.48 5.63 24.34
CA ALA A 386 -24.13 4.35 24.92
C ALA A 386 -23.79 3.26 23.89
N ALA A 387 -23.03 2.26 24.32
CA ALA A 387 -22.62 1.11 23.53
C ALA A 387 -22.67 -0.17 24.38
N LEU A 388 -23.05 -1.29 23.76
CA LEU A 388 -23.09 -2.61 24.40
C LEU A 388 -21.82 -3.41 24.11
N TRP A 389 -21.26 -4.02 25.16
CA TRP A 389 -20.11 -4.92 25.01
C TRP A 389 -19.97 -5.94 26.14
N LYS A 390 -19.86 -7.23 25.80
CA LYS A 390 -19.71 -8.36 26.76
C LYS A 390 -20.69 -8.26 27.94
N GLY A 391 -21.95 -7.95 27.65
CA GLY A 391 -23.01 -7.83 28.67
C GLY A 391 -22.92 -6.60 29.57
N ASN A 392 -22.07 -5.61 29.25
CA ASN A 392 -22.00 -4.33 29.93
C ASN A 392 -22.39 -3.19 28.99
N VAL A 393 -22.97 -2.14 29.55
CA VAL A 393 -23.23 -0.86 28.90
C VAL A 393 -22.05 0.07 29.19
N TYR A 394 -21.52 0.70 28.14
CA TYR A 394 -20.54 1.78 28.21
C TYR A 394 -21.25 3.06 27.79
N ALA A 395 -21.27 4.08 28.64
CA ALA A 395 -22.04 5.30 28.40
C ALA A 395 -21.22 6.57 28.65
N MET A 396 -21.54 7.61 27.88
CA MET A 396 -21.09 8.99 28.08
C MET A 396 -22.32 9.88 28.18
N GLY A 397 -22.42 10.63 29.27
CA GLY A 397 -23.50 11.53 29.62
C GLY A 397 -23.33 11.97 31.08
N GLY A 398 -24.23 12.82 31.57
CA GLY A 398 -24.24 13.19 32.98
C GLY A 398 -24.49 11.97 33.87
N ARG A 399 -23.70 11.79 34.94
CA ARG A 399 -23.81 10.60 35.81
C ARG A 399 -25.23 10.42 36.36
N MET A 400 -25.85 11.49 36.84
CA MET A 400 -27.22 11.46 37.38
C MET A 400 -28.25 11.07 36.32
N GLU A 401 -28.07 11.52 35.08
CA GLU A 401 -28.97 11.19 33.97
C GLU A 401 -28.84 9.72 33.58
N ILE A 402 -27.60 9.20 33.48
CA ILE A 402 -27.35 7.77 33.25
C ILE A 402 -28.02 6.94 34.34
N GLN A 403 -27.87 7.32 35.61
CA GLN A 403 -28.50 6.60 36.71
C GLN A 403 -30.02 6.57 36.56
N ARG A 404 -30.64 7.73 36.29
CA ARG A 404 -32.09 7.85 36.12
C ARG A 404 -32.63 7.06 34.92
N LEU A 405 -31.92 7.05 33.80
CA LEU A 405 -32.34 6.36 32.58
C LEU A 405 -32.27 4.84 32.72
N PHE A 406 -31.26 4.32 33.43
CA PHE A 406 -31.04 2.89 33.57
C PHE A 406 -31.53 2.29 34.88
N GLU A 407 -32.01 3.09 35.84
CA GLU A 407 -32.64 2.61 37.08
C GLU A 407 -33.83 1.66 36.85
N PRO A 408 -34.76 1.90 35.90
CA PRO A 408 -35.84 0.95 35.58
C PRO A 408 -35.33 -0.39 35.05
N HIS A 409 -34.08 -0.45 34.62
CA HIS A 409 -33.40 -1.62 34.08
C HIS A 409 -32.46 -2.26 35.10
N ASP A 410 -32.69 -2.09 36.41
CA ASP A 410 -31.88 -2.72 37.48
C ASP A 410 -30.38 -2.52 37.25
N MET A 411 -30.00 -1.25 37.10
CA MET A 411 -28.62 -0.84 36.87
C MET A 411 -27.73 -1.24 38.06
N ARG A 412 -26.63 -1.94 37.76
CA ARG A 412 -25.65 -2.42 38.74
C ARG A 412 -24.23 -2.09 38.31
N ASP A 413 -23.33 -2.03 39.28
CA ASP A 413 -21.89 -1.87 39.05
C ASP A 413 -21.54 -0.61 38.23
N LEU A 414 -22.15 0.55 38.51
CA LEU A 414 -21.79 1.81 37.83
C LEU A 414 -20.42 2.32 38.29
N GLN A 415 -19.44 2.28 37.39
CA GLN A 415 -18.05 2.64 37.66
C GLN A 415 -17.44 3.38 36.46
N PRO A 416 -16.51 4.31 36.68
CA PRO A 416 -15.67 4.83 35.62
C PRO A 416 -14.84 3.70 34.99
N SER A 417 -14.72 3.71 33.67
CA SER A 417 -13.87 2.84 32.86
C SER A 417 -12.89 3.73 32.11
N PRO A 418 -11.57 3.56 32.29
CA PRO A 418 -10.58 4.33 31.55
C PRO A 418 -10.65 4.00 30.06
N ILE A 419 -10.37 4.98 29.22
CA ILE A 419 -10.21 4.84 27.77
C ILE A 419 -8.73 4.75 27.47
N THR A 420 -8.30 3.63 26.91
CA THR A 420 -6.88 3.38 26.59
C THR A 420 -6.60 3.57 25.10
N GLU A 421 -5.33 3.74 24.73
CA GLU A 421 -4.94 3.79 23.31
C GLU A 421 -5.36 2.53 22.53
N THR A 422 -5.32 1.36 23.18
CA THR A 422 -5.75 0.09 22.60
C THR A 422 -7.23 0.13 22.22
N ASP A 423 -8.05 0.79 23.04
CA ASP A 423 -9.47 0.96 22.74
C ASP A 423 -9.65 1.84 21.49
N LEU A 424 -8.78 2.82 21.24
CA LEU A 424 -8.86 3.73 20.10
C LEU A 424 -8.29 3.14 18.79
N ARG A 425 -7.29 2.25 18.87
CA ARG A 425 -6.64 1.62 17.69
C ARG A 425 -7.45 0.48 17.06
N ALA A 426 -8.40 -0.11 17.78
CA ALA A 426 -9.15 -1.25 17.28
C ALA A 426 -9.98 -0.89 16.04
N ALA A 427 -9.92 -1.72 14.98
CA ALA A 427 -10.65 -1.50 13.72
C ALA A 427 -12.18 -1.35 13.92
N ASP A 428 -12.74 -2.05 14.91
CA ASP A 428 -14.12 -1.92 15.40
C ASP A 428 -14.15 -1.30 16.80
N SER A 429 -13.46 -0.17 16.98
CA SER A 429 -13.43 0.52 18.26
C SER A 429 -14.82 1.02 18.67
N ARG A 430 -15.36 0.39 19.72
CA ARG A 430 -16.62 0.81 20.37
C ARG A 430 -16.51 2.21 20.98
N ILE A 431 -15.32 2.58 21.45
CA ILE A 431 -15.05 3.87 22.05
C ILE A 431 -15.05 4.95 20.96
N ILE A 432 -14.45 4.67 19.80
CA ILE A 432 -14.57 5.55 18.63
C ILE A 432 -16.04 5.71 18.24
N GLY A 433 -16.84 4.63 18.28
CA GLY A 433 -18.30 4.68 18.11
C GLY A 433 -18.99 5.64 19.10
N LEU A 434 -18.67 5.55 20.39
CA LEU A 434 -19.19 6.46 21.42
C LEU A 434 -18.73 7.91 21.19
N PHE A 435 -17.47 8.12 20.82
CA PHE A 435 -16.94 9.44 20.49
C PHE A 435 -17.65 10.05 19.29
N TYR A 436 -17.95 9.25 18.26
CA TYR A 436 -18.74 9.69 17.12
C TYR A 436 -20.13 10.17 17.54
N ASP A 437 -20.81 9.42 18.41
CA ASP A 437 -22.15 9.79 18.92
C ASP A 437 -22.09 11.05 19.79
N ALA A 438 -21.12 11.13 20.71
CA ALA A 438 -20.93 12.29 21.58
C ALA A 438 -20.56 13.56 20.79
N LEU A 439 -19.65 13.46 19.82
CA LEU A 439 -19.28 14.58 18.95
C LEU A 439 -20.45 15.04 18.09
N ALA A 440 -21.21 14.11 17.53
CA ALA A 440 -22.41 14.45 16.76
C ALA A 440 -23.41 15.21 17.64
N GLY A 441 -23.74 14.67 18.82
CA GLY A 441 -24.65 15.30 19.78
C GLY A 441 -24.17 16.68 20.21
N GLY A 442 -22.89 16.83 20.57
CA GLY A 442 -22.30 18.11 20.95
C GLY A 442 -22.28 19.15 19.82
N LEU A 443 -22.10 18.72 18.57
CA LEU A 443 -22.12 19.60 17.39
C LEU A 443 -23.54 20.02 16.98
N THR A 444 -24.54 19.16 17.19
CA THR A 444 -25.95 19.46 16.84
C THR A 444 -26.73 20.12 17.97
N ALA A 445 -26.24 20.08 19.20
CA ALA A 445 -26.92 20.70 20.34
C ALA A 445 -26.91 22.25 20.28
N ARG A 446 -26.10 22.84 19.38
CA ARG A 446 -26.20 24.25 18.99
C ARG A 446 -26.98 24.38 17.69
N SER A 447 -27.88 25.35 17.63
CA SER A 447 -29.00 25.46 16.68
C SER A 447 -28.63 25.63 15.19
N GLY A 448 -27.36 25.51 14.79
CA GLY A 448 -26.94 25.73 13.41
C GLY A 448 -26.58 24.49 12.59
N LEU A 449 -26.49 23.31 13.20
CA LEU A 449 -26.12 22.06 12.52
C LEU A 449 -27.14 20.95 12.80
N LYS A 450 -27.45 20.17 11.77
CA LYS A 450 -28.21 18.93 11.90
C LYS A 450 -27.40 17.74 11.40
N LEU A 451 -27.67 16.58 11.98
CA LEU A 451 -27.03 15.32 11.62
C LEU A 451 -27.92 14.55 10.63
N ALA A 452 -27.31 14.01 9.59
CA ALA A 452 -27.89 13.07 8.66
C ALA A 452 -26.91 11.93 8.36
N GLY A 453 -27.41 10.91 7.67
CA GLY A 453 -26.59 9.82 7.13
C GLY A 453 -26.76 8.49 7.88
N SER A 454 -25.71 7.67 7.86
CA SER A 454 -25.71 6.31 8.43
C SER A 454 -24.56 6.15 9.44
N ARG A 455 -24.50 5.01 10.12
CA ARG A 455 -23.39 4.70 11.03
C ARG A 455 -22.00 4.80 10.38
N ARG A 456 -21.90 4.54 9.06
CA ARG A 456 -20.65 4.59 8.29
C ARG A 456 -20.40 5.94 7.60
N ASN A 457 -21.37 6.86 7.62
CA ASN A 457 -21.26 8.15 6.95
C ASN A 457 -22.08 9.16 7.74
N ARG A 458 -21.41 9.99 8.54
CA ARG A 458 -22.05 10.98 9.41
C ARG A 458 -21.90 12.36 8.78
N LEU A 459 -23.02 12.88 8.32
CA LEU A 459 -23.09 14.16 7.62
C LEU A 459 -23.67 15.20 8.58
N LEU A 460 -22.92 16.28 8.79
CA LEU A 460 -23.44 17.48 9.42
C LEU A 460 -23.78 18.48 8.33
N TYR A 461 -24.96 19.08 8.37
CA TYR A 461 -25.37 20.10 7.41
C TYR A 461 -25.91 21.35 8.09
N LEU A 462 -25.67 22.50 7.46
CA LEU A 462 -26.14 23.79 7.96
C LEU A 462 -27.62 23.94 7.62
N VAL A 463 -28.41 24.45 8.57
CA VAL A 463 -29.81 24.82 8.35
C VAL A 463 -29.94 26.32 8.06
N THR A 464 -31.12 26.76 7.64
CA THR A 464 -31.35 28.18 7.30
C THR A 464 -31.01 29.13 8.45
N ASP A 465 -31.29 28.74 9.70
CA ASP A 465 -30.92 29.50 10.91
C ASP A 465 -29.56 29.03 11.48
N HIS A 466 -28.53 29.01 10.62
CA HIS A 466 -27.24 28.44 10.99
C HIS A 466 -26.44 29.25 12.04
N GLY A 467 -26.82 30.49 12.36
CA GLY A 467 -26.15 31.31 13.37
C GLY A 467 -24.68 31.68 13.06
N LEU A 468 -24.24 31.58 11.80
CA LEU A 468 -22.88 31.95 11.39
C LEU A 468 -22.81 33.46 11.09
N PRO A 469 -21.78 34.17 11.57
CA PRO A 469 -21.60 35.59 11.32
C PRO A 469 -21.23 35.83 9.84
N PRO A 470 -21.49 37.06 9.34
CA PRO A 470 -21.14 37.45 7.97
C PRO A 470 -19.69 37.11 7.59
N GLU A 471 -18.73 37.32 8.49
CA GLU A 471 -17.30 37.04 8.29
C GLU A 471 -17.01 35.58 7.90
N ILE A 472 -17.77 34.62 8.46
CA ILE A 472 -17.61 33.20 8.13
C ILE A 472 -18.32 32.88 6.82
N THR A 473 -19.51 33.44 6.59
CA THR A 473 -20.25 33.25 5.33
C THR A 473 -19.56 33.91 4.13
N ASP A 474 -18.79 34.99 4.35
CA ASP A 474 -17.95 35.62 3.33
C ASP A 474 -16.82 34.70 2.87
N MET A 475 -16.30 33.85 3.76
CA MET A 475 -15.32 32.84 3.37
C MET A 475 -15.92 31.73 2.52
N PHE A 476 -17.20 31.43 2.71
CA PHE A 476 -17.92 30.53 1.81
C PHE A 476 -18.11 31.20 0.43
N ALA A 477 -18.55 32.46 0.41
CA ALA A 477 -18.70 33.22 -0.83
C ALA A 477 -17.38 33.31 -1.63
N ALA A 478 -16.24 33.46 -0.94
CA ALA A 478 -14.91 33.48 -1.54
C ALA A 478 -14.49 32.15 -2.21
N ALA A 479 -15.20 31.04 -1.97
CA ALA A 479 -14.99 29.80 -2.70
C ALA A 479 -15.57 29.84 -4.13
N GLU A 480 -16.33 30.88 -4.48
CA GLU A 480 -16.92 31.10 -5.81
C GLU A 480 -17.67 29.86 -6.33
N LEU A 481 -18.40 29.20 -5.43
CA LEU A 481 -19.25 28.04 -5.75
C LEU A 481 -20.65 28.47 -6.18
N VAL A 482 -21.15 29.56 -5.60
CA VAL A 482 -22.46 30.13 -5.88
C VAL A 482 -22.34 31.65 -5.74
N ALA A 483 -23.18 32.41 -6.43
CA ALA A 483 -23.25 33.85 -6.23
C ALA A 483 -23.83 34.15 -4.83
N GLY A 484 -23.05 34.83 -3.99
CA GLY A 484 -23.50 35.29 -2.66
C GLY A 484 -23.04 34.41 -1.49
N ARG A 485 -23.72 34.56 -0.34
CA ARG A 485 -23.36 33.98 0.96
C ARG A 485 -24.21 32.75 1.33
N ASP A 486 -25.05 32.28 0.42
CA ASP A 486 -26.11 31.34 0.71
C ASP A 486 -25.58 29.92 0.88
N VAL A 487 -25.28 29.54 2.14
CA VAL A 487 -24.90 28.18 2.55
C VAL A 487 -26.08 27.19 2.54
N VAL A 488 -27.31 27.70 2.44
CA VAL A 488 -28.54 26.94 2.22
C VAL A 488 -29.31 27.62 1.09
N ARG A 489 -29.61 26.87 0.02
CA ARG A 489 -30.15 27.46 -1.21
C ARG A 489 -31.29 26.66 -1.81
N HIS A 490 -32.33 27.33 -2.28
CA HIS A 490 -33.46 26.71 -2.97
C HIS A 490 -33.22 26.62 -4.49
N VAL A 491 -33.21 25.41 -5.03
CA VAL A 491 -33.06 25.13 -6.47
C VAL A 491 -34.42 25.09 -7.13
N ARG A 492 -34.92 26.27 -7.51
CA ARG A 492 -36.29 26.51 -8.01
C ARG A 492 -36.74 25.59 -9.16
N ARG A 493 -35.83 25.19 -10.06
CA ARG A 493 -36.18 24.33 -11.22
C ARG A 493 -36.51 22.90 -10.83
N SER A 494 -35.95 22.43 -9.73
CA SER A 494 -36.03 21.02 -9.30
C SER A 494 -36.74 20.87 -7.95
N GLY A 495 -37.12 21.97 -7.30
CA GLY A 495 -37.95 21.97 -6.09
C GLY A 495 -37.27 21.43 -4.83
N TYR A 496 -35.94 21.42 -4.79
CA TYR A 496 -35.17 20.98 -3.62
C TYR A 496 -34.32 22.10 -3.05
N TRP A 497 -33.92 21.96 -1.79
CA TRP A 497 -32.98 22.81 -1.10
C TRP A 497 -31.63 22.11 -0.97
N MET A 498 -30.56 22.84 -1.22
CA MET A 498 -29.19 22.37 -1.09
C MET A 498 -28.52 23.05 0.10
N HIS A 499 -28.12 22.24 1.07
CA HIS A 499 -27.42 22.63 2.28
C HIS A 499 -25.94 22.33 2.11
N GLU A 500 -25.07 23.26 2.50
CA GLU A 500 -23.67 22.94 2.70
C GLU A 500 -23.52 21.94 3.85
N ALA A 501 -22.77 20.87 3.59
CA ALA A 501 -22.57 19.79 4.53
C ALA A 501 -21.09 19.40 4.68
N VAL A 502 -20.79 18.66 5.74
CA VAL A 502 -19.48 18.07 6.00
C VAL A 502 -19.65 16.64 6.48
N ASP A 503 -18.97 15.72 5.82
CA ASP A 503 -18.79 14.35 6.31
C ASP A 503 -17.62 14.33 7.28
N PHE A 504 -17.82 13.82 8.49
CA PHE A 504 -16.76 13.79 9.51
C PHE A 504 -16.40 12.38 9.97
N HIS A 505 -15.11 12.18 10.18
CA HIS A 505 -14.52 10.91 10.60
C HIS A 505 -13.53 11.10 11.75
N LEU A 506 -13.42 10.10 12.61
CA LEU A 506 -12.40 9.97 13.65
C LEU A 506 -11.43 8.86 13.25
N ASP A 507 -10.14 9.15 13.32
CA ASP A 507 -9.08 8.16 13.15
C ASP A 507 -8.00 8.34 14.22
N TYR A 508 -7.51 7.23 14.78
CA TYR A 508 -6.42 7.24 15.76
C TYR A 508 -5.13 6.73 15.11
N ARG A 509 -4.19 7.64 14.86
CA ARG A 509 -2.93 7.39 14.14
C ARG A 509 -1.79 8.12 14.81
N GLU A 510 -0.62 7.49 14.86
CA GLU A 510 0.61 8.07 15.43
C GLU A 510 0.42 8.60 16.87
N GLY A 511 -0.29 7.84 17.71
CA GLY A 511 -0.54 8.23 19.11
C GLY A 511 -1.50 9.41 19.28
N ARG A 512 -2.26 9.78 18.23
CA ARG A 512 -3.14 10.95 18.25
C ARG A 512 -4.48 10.64 17.59
N LEU A 513 -5.54 11.23 18.16
CA LEU A 513 -6.88 11.23 17.58
C LEU A 513 -7.03 12.40 16.60
N TRP A 514 -7.56 12.11 15.41
CA TRP A 514 -7.76 13.07 14.33
C TRP A 514 -9.24 13.18 13.99
N PHE A 515 -9.73 14.41 13.84
CA PHE A 515 -11.07 14.73 13.37
C PHE A 515 -11.00 15.14 11.91
N LEU A 516 -11.26 14.18 11.01
CA LEU A 516 -11.24 14.39 9.57
C LEU A 516 -12.57 14.96 9.10
N ILE A 517 -12.49 15.91 8.18
CA ILE A 517 -13.65 16.54 7.56
C ILE A 517 -13.56 16.42 6.03
N ARG A 518 -14.71 16.20 5.39
CA ARG A 518 -14.83 16.21 3.94
C ARG A 518 -16.06 17.03 3.54
N PRO A 519 -15.86 18.27 3.05
CA PRO A 519 -16.96 19.12 2.59
C PRO A 519 -17.79 18.44 1.50
N THR A 520 -19.11 18.57 1.59
CA THR A 520 -20.10 17.97 0.69
C THR A 520 -21.41 18.78 0.72
N VAL A 521 -22.51 18.24 0.21
CA VAL A 521 -23.83 18.86 0.26
C VAL A 521 -24.89 17.86 0.73
N PHE A 522 -25.94 18.38 1.35
CA PHE A 522 -27.13 17.62 1.74
C PHE A 522 -28.38 18.24 1.11
N LEU A 523 -29.29 17.42 0.62
CA LEU A 523 -30.46 17.87 -0.13
C LEU A 523 -31.76 17.58 0.64
N THR A 524 -32.59 18.61 0.81
CA THR A 524 -33.90 18.52 1.48
C THR A 524 -35.02 19.02 0.56
N ALA A 525 -36.25 18.60 0.79
CA ALA A 525 -37.43 19.04 0.06
C ALA A 525 -37.98 20.35 0.64
N ASP A 526 -37.85 20.55 1.95
CA ASP A 526 -38.49 21.61 2.73
C ASP A 526 -37.52 22.74 3.16
N GLY A 527 -36.21 22.57 2.94
CA GLY A 527 -35.20 23.51 3.43
C GLY A 527 -34.89 23.37 4.92
N ALA A 528 -35.41 22.31 5.55
CA ALA A 528 -35.19 21.98 6.94
C ALA A 528 -34.68 20.53 7.04
N ASP A 529 -35.58 19.56 7.19
CA ASP A 529 -35.24 18.21 7.66
C ASP A 529 -35.68 17.11 6.71
N GLU A 530 -36.68 17.38 5.87
CA GLU A 530 -37.23 16.39 4.97
C GLU A 530 -36.25 16.12 3.85
N ARG A 531 -35.59 14.96 3.88
CA ARG A 531 -34.63 14.57 2.84
C ARG A 531 -35.30 14.53 1.47
N TRP A 532 -34.68 15.17 0.48
CA TRP A 532 -35.14 15.08 -0.90
C TRP A 532 -34.81 13.68 -1.46
N ASP A 533 -35.83 12.87 -1.74
CA ASP A 533 -35.69 11.46 -2.16
C ASP A 533 -36.00 11.23 -3.64
N ASP A 534 -35.30 11.96 -4.50
CA ASP A 534 -35.38 11.80 -5.95
C ASP A 534 -34.30 10.82 -6.48
N PRO A 535 -34.61 9.96 -7.47
CA PRO A 535 -33.62 9.05 -8.08
C PRO A 535 -32.36 9.73 -8.62
N SER A 536 -32.46 10.99 -9.06
CA SER A 536 -31.35 11.79 -9.59
C SER A 536 -30.45 12.39 -8.52
N ARG A 537 -30.83 12.31 -7.24
CA ARG A 537 -30.11 12.87 -6.09
C ARG A 537 -28.61 12.53 -6.06
N PRO A 538 -28.15 11.28 -6.32
CA PRO A 538 -26.72 10.98 -6.36
C PRO A 538 -25.97 11.74 -7.45
N ASP A 539 -26.60 11.98 -8.60
CA ASP A 539 -26.00 12.71 -9.72
C ASP A 539 -25.94 14.21 -9.41
N VAL A 540 -26.97 14.79 -8.80
CA VAL A 540 -26.96 16.18 -8.33
C VAL A 540 -25.84 16.42 -7.31
N VAL A 541 -25.68 15.51 -6.34
CA VAL A 541 -24.58 15.60 -5.37
C VAL A 541 -23.24 15.47 -6.08
N ARG A 542 -23.11 14.54 -7.04
CA ARG A 542 -21.86 14.34 -7.81
C ARG A 542 -21.50 15.58 -8.61
N GLU A 543 -22.44 16.19 -9.30
CA GLU A 543 -22.26 17.42 -10.07
C GLU A 543 -21.78 18.56 -9.17
N ALA A 544 -22.44 18.76 -8.03
CA ALA A 544 -22.04 19.75 -7.03
C ALA A 544 -20.62 19.50 -6.48
N LEU A 545 -20.16 18.25 -6.42
CA LEU A 545 -18.80 17.89 -5.98
C LEU A 545 -17.74 18.05 -7.07
N VAL A 546 -18.10 17.88 -8.35
CA VAL A 546 -17.17 18.06 -9.49
C VAL A 546 -16.65 19.50 -9.54
N GLU A 547 -17.50 20.48 -9.22
CA GLU A 547 -17.14 21.89 -9.19
C GLU A 547 -16.25 22.29 -8.00
N ARG A 548 -16.09 21.41 -6.99
CA ARG A 548 -15.40 21.69 -5.71
C ARG A 548 -13.93 21.23 -5.67
N ARG A 549 -13.21 21.30 -6.80
CA ARG A 549 -11.80 20.86 -6.88
C ARG A 549 -10.81 21.98 -6.54
N ASN A 550 -9.58 21.61 -6.18
CA ASN A 550 -8.43 22.50 -5.99
C ASN A 550 -8.66 23.65 -4.97
N SER A 551 -8.46 24.90 -5.37
CA SER A 551 -8.54 26.09 -4.51
C SER A 551 -9.88 26.21 -3.79
N LYS A 552 -10.98 25.83 -4.45
CA LYS A 552 -12.33 25.82 -3.86
C LYS A 552 -12.46 24.81 -2.72
N SER A 553 -11.81 23.65 -2.85
CA SER A 553 -11.75 22.64 -1.78
C SER A 553 -11.01 23.17 -0.55
N SER A 554 -9.88 23.85 -0.74
CA SER A 554 -9.11 24.45 0.36
C SER A 554 -9.86 25.59 1.05
N ALA A 555 -10.60 26.41 0.29
CA ALA A 555 -11.49 27.43 0.82
C ALA A 555 -12.60 26.81 1.67
N LEU A 556 -13.28 25.78 1.16
CA LEU A 556 -14.33 25.05 1.89
C LEU A 556 -13.80 24.41 3.19
N LEU A 557 -12.60 23.83 3.17
CA LEU A 557 -11.98 23.28 4.39
C LEU A 557 -11.71 24.38 5.43
N SER A 558 -11.29 25.57 4.99
CA SER A 558 -11.08 26.72 5.87
C SER A 558 -12.39 27.24 6.45
N PHE A 559 -13.42 27.32 5.61
CA PHE A 559 -14.78 27.69 5.98
C PHE A 559 -15.31 26.74 7.05
N TRP A 560 -15.31 25.43 6.81
CA TRP A 560 -15.82 24.43 7.75
C TRP A 560 -15.06 24.41 9.07
N MET A 561 -13.74 24.58 9.04
CA MET A 561 -12.94 24.68 10.26
C MET A 561 -13.38 25.89 11.12
N LYS A 562 -13.59 27.07 10.50
CA LYS A 562 -14.06 28.25 11.24
C LYS A 562 -15.52 28.14 11.66
N ALA A 563 -16.37 27.57 10.81
CA ALA A 563 -17.78 27.34 11.11
C ALA A 563 -17.93 26.41 12.33
N ILE A 564 -17.24 25.26 12.34
CA ILE A 564 -17.25 24.35 13.48
C ILE A 564 -16.73 25.05 14.75
N ARG A 565 -15.65 25.83 14.67
CA ARG A 565 -15.13 26.57 15.84
C ARG A 565 -16.12 27.60 16.39
N HIS A 566 -16.78 28.35 15.51
CA HIS A 566 -17.79 29.34 15.91
C HIS A 566 -19.03 28.69 16.50
N LEU A 567 -19.47 27.58 15.90
CA LEU A 567 -20.61 26.80 16.37
C LEU A 567 -20.28 25.97 17.61
N THR A 568 -19.06 26.05 18.14
CA THR A 568 -18.60 25.37 19.36
C THR A 568 -17.93 26.38 20.29
N ASP A 569 -17.45 25.96 21.46
CA ASP A 569 -16.71 26.85 22.36
C ASP A 569 -15.26 26.97 21.90
N ASP A 570 -15.07 27.67 20.78
CA ASP A 570 -13.81 27.85 20.07
C ASP A 570 -13.10 26.51 19.74
N GLY A 571 -13.85 25.57 19.16
CA GLY A 571 -13.35 24.23 18.83
C GLY A 571 -13.41 23.23 20.00
N THR A 572 -13.93 23.63 21.16
CA THR A 572 -14.26 22.70 22.24
C THR A 572 -15.69 22.22 22.09
N ILE A 573 -15.86 20.92 21.84
CA ILE A 573 -17.15 20.25 21.71
C ILE A 573 -17.43 19.56 23.04
N ARG A 574 -18.51 19.96 23.72
CA ARG A 574 -18.95 19.36 24.99
C ARG A 574 -20.18 18.50 24.75
N PHE A 575 -20.21 17.35 25.40
CA PHE A 575 -21.37 16.48 25.45
C PHE A 575 -21.52 15.88 26.87
N PRO A 576 -22.62 16.13 27.57
CA PRO A 576 -23.72 17.05 27.21
C PRO A 576 -23.34 18.52 27.39
N LEU A 577 -24.11 19.44 26.80
CA LEU A 577 -23.68 20.84 26.63
C LEU A 577 -23.78 21.66 27.94
N GLY A 578 -24.67 21.27 28.86
CA GLY A 578 -24.95 21.96 30.12
C GLY A 578 -24.25 21.41 31.37
N ASP A 579 -23.43 20.37 31.23
CA ASP A 579 -22.76 19.73 32.37
C ASP A 579 -21.27 20.11 32.39
N GLU A 580 -20.82 20.81 33.45
CA GLU A 580 -19.40 21.12 33.64
C GLU A 580 -18.55 19.84 33.83
N THR A 581 -19.17 18.73 34.22
CA THR A 581 -18.56 17.40 34.33
C THR A 581 -18.70 16.56 33.05
N GLY A 582 -19.28 17.15 31.99
CA GLY A 582 -19.46 16.51 30.69
C GLY A 582 -18.16 16.20 29.93
N PHE A 583 -18.29 15.37 28.92
CA PHE A 583 -17.19 14.91 28.08
C PHE A 583 -16.81 16.00 27.08
N ALA A 584 -15.52 16.39 27.06
CA ALA A 584 -15.04 17.46 26.19
C ALA A 584 -14.01 16.97 25.18
N PHE A 585 -14.21 17.35 23.92
CA PHE A 585 -13.25 17.19 22.83
C PHE A 585 -12.72 18.56 22.44
N ARG A 586 -11.41 18.78 22.56
CA ARG A 586 -10.79 20.04 22.13
C ARG A 586 -10.11 19.83 20.78
N LEU A 587 -10.60 20.49 19.76
CA LEU A 587 -9.99 20.51 18.44
C LEU A 587 -8.84 21.53 18.38
N HIS A 588 -7.83 21.25 17.56
CA HIS A 588 -6.75 22.20 17.29
C HIS A 588 -7.23 23.36 16.41
N ASN A 589 -6.57 24.52 16.54
CA ASN A 589 -6.96 25.77 15.89
C ASN A 589 -6.66 25.85 14.39
N GLY A 590 -6.02 24.83 13.83
CA GLY A 590 -5.66 24.74 12.43
C GLY A 590 -5.81 23.31 11.91
N LEU A 591 -6.03 23.19 10.61
CA LEU A 591 -5.89 21.91 9.91
C LEU A 591 -4.48 21.36 10.11
N GLY A 592 -4.35 20.05 10.15
CA GLY A 592 -3.07 19.38 10.06
C GLY A 592 -2.38 19.82 8.77
N THR A 593 -1.08 20.02 8.85
CA THR A 593 -0.29 20.44 7.70
C THR A 593 0.99 19.62 7.59
N SER A 594 1.44 19.32 6.37
CA SER A 594 2.78 18.82 6.13
C SER A 594 3.63 19.94 5.56
N PHE A 595 4.74 20.33 6.18
CA PHE A 595 5.66 21.33 5.65
C PHE A 595 6.55 20.71 4.53
N ARG A 596 6.94 21.48 3.49
CA ARG A 596 7.95 21.06 2.48
C ARG A 596 9.27 21.40 3.11
N ARG A 597 10.23 20.49 2.96
CA ARG A 597 11.63 20.88 2.99
C ARG A 597 11.88 21.91 1.88
N SER A 598 12.40 23.08 2.25
CA SER A 598 13.52 23.69 1.52
C SER A 598 14.79 23.01 1.99
#